data_AF-A0A7J3W871-F1
#
_entry.id   AF-A0A7J3W871-F1
#
_cell.length_a   1.000
_cell.length_b   1.000
_cell.length_c   1.000
_cell.angle_alpha   90.00
_cell.angle_beta   90.00
_cell.angle_gamma   90.00
#
_symmetry.space_group_name_H-M   'P 1'
#
loop_
_entity.id
_entity.type
_entity.pdbx_description
1 polymer ?
#
loop_
_entity_poly.entity_id
_entity_poly.type
_entity_poly.pdbx_seq_one_letter_code
_entity_poly.pdbx_strand_id
1 'polypeptide(L)' 'MAPHLVVREYAAGDEEVLVNIWNEFFRKDPLTLKVLERKVLLDPNFDKSGLKIAEYN' A
#
# COMPACT_ATOMS: atom_id res chain seq x y z
N MET A 1 17.68 -14.87 12.58
CA MET A 1 18.05 -14.78 11.16
C MET A 1 18.14 -13.31 10.80
N ALA A 2 18.96 -12.93 9.82
CA ALA A 2 18.97 -11.55 9.34
C ALA A 2 17.65 -11.26 8.62
N PRO A 3 17.11 -10.03 8.70
CA PRO A 3 15.89 -9.68 7.99
C PRO A 3 16.09 -9.85 6.48
N HIS A 4 15.11 -10.45 5.81
CA HIS A 4 15.17 -10.71 4.38
C HIS A 4 14.09 -9.91 3.64
N LEU A 5 14.50 -9.15 2.63
CA LEU A 5 13.57 -8.40 1.79
C LEU A 5 12.76 -9.37 0.92
N VAL A 6 11.43 -9.26 0.98
CA VAL A 6 10.47 -9.99 0.16
C VAL A 6 9.58 -9.01 -0.57
N VAL A 7 9.23 -9.35 -1.83
CA VAL A 7 8.27 -8.58 -2.63
C VAL A 7 7.07 -9.47 -2.91
N ARG A 8 5.88 -8.99 -2.55
CA ARG A 8 4.61 -9.67 -2.76
C ARG A 8 3.57 -8.76 -3.39
N GLU A 9 2.46 -9.35 -3.80
CA GLU A 9 1.27 -8.60 -4.18
C GLU A 9 0.57 -8.05 -2.94
N TYR A 10 -0.16 -6.96 -3.14
CA TYR A 10 -1.07 -6.41 -2.15
C TYR A 10 -2.12 -7.45 -1.71
N ALA A 11 -2.41 -7.45 -0.42
CA ALA A 11 -3.45 -8.21 0.21
C ALA A 11 -4.35 -7.30 1.07
N ALA A 12 -5.62 -7.68 1.20
CA ALA A 12 -6.53 -7.00 2.13
C ALA A 12 -5.95 -7.05 3.55
N GLY A 13 -5.89 -5.89 4.21
CA GLY A 13 -5.21 -5.68 5.49
C GLY A 13 -3.95 -4.81 5.40
N ASP A 14 -3.41 -4.57 4.21
CA ASP A 14 -2.22 -3.71 4.01
C ASP A 14 -2.54 -2.20 4.09
N GLU A 15 -3.82 -1.80 4.09
CA GLU A 15 -4.25 -0.43 3.79
C GLU A 15 -3.75 0.61 4.80
N GLU A 16 -3.81 0.29 6.09
CA GLU A 16 -3.33 1.21 7.14
C GLU A 16 -1.84 1.47 7.02
N VAL A 17 -1.06 0.41 6.77
CA VAL A 17 0.40 0.51 6.59
C VAL A 17 0.72 1.33 5.35
N LEU A 18 0.02 1.09 4.24
CA LEU A 18 0.18 1.85 3.00
C LEU A 18 -0.09 3.35 3.21
N VAL A 19 -1.18 3.69 3.90
CA VAL A 19 -1.52 5.09 4.22
C VAL A 19 -0.44 5.74 5.09
N ASN A 20 0.06 5.01 6.09
CA ASN A 20 1.10 5.51 6.99
C ASN A 20 2.41 5.79 6.24
N ILE A 21 2.89 4.82 5.45
CA ILE A 21 4.10 4.98 4.63
C ILE A 21 3.92 6.12 3.63
N TRP A 22 2.78 6.18 2.93
CA TRP A 22 2.51 7.26 1.99
C TRP A 22 2.63 8.64 2.65
N ASN A 23 2.00 8.83 3.80
CA ASN A 23 2.02 10.10 4.51
C ASN A 23 3.39 10.46 5.09
N GLU A 24 4.21 9.46 5.42
CA GLU A 24 5.57 9.68 5.90
C GLU A 24 6.47 10.31 4.81
N PHE A 25 6.37 9.79 3.58
CA PHE A 25 7.24 10.17 2.47
C PHE A 25 6.64 11.26 1.55
N PHE A 26 5.31 11.28 1.36
CA PHE A 26 4.59 12.22 0.49
C PHE A 26 3.83 13.29 1.29
N ARG A 27 4.55 14.05 2.12
CA ARG A 27 3.98 15.03 3.06
C ARG A 27 3.11 16.14 2.43
N LYS A 28 3.26 16.39 1.12
CA LYS A 28 2.49 17.41 0.38
C LYS A 28 1.27 16.84 -0.35
N ASP A 29 1.09 15.53 -0.34
CA ASP A 29 -0.04 14.83 -0.95
C ASP A 29 -0.55 13.74 0.01
N PRO A 30 -1.17 14.13 1.13
CA PRO A 30 -1.54 13.18 2.16
C PRO A 30 -2.68 12.28 1.71
N LEU A 31 -2.58 11.02 2.10
CA LEU A 31 -3.54 9.97 1.84
C LEU A 31 -4.33 9.64 3.11
N THR A 32 -5.60 9.27 2.95
CA THR A 32 -6.41 8.68 4.02
C THR A 32 -6.95 7.33 3.55
N LEU A 33 -7.33 6.45 4.47
CA LEU A 33 -7.97 5.17 4.12
C LEU A 33 -9.15 5.37 3.16
N LYS A 34 -10.03 6.31 3.48
CA LYS A 34 -11.20 6.64 2.64
C LYS A 34 -10.81 7.09 1.22
N VAL A 35 -9.69 7.78 1.05
CA VAL A 35 -9.20 8.18 -0.28
C VAL A 35 -8.58 6.99 -1.01
N LEU A 36 -7.74 6.19 -0.33
CA LEU A 36 -7.16 4.97 -0.88
C LEU A 36 -8.24 4.01 -1.37
N GLU A 37 -9.24 3.72 -0.52
CA GLU A 37 -10.37 2.86 -0.87
C GLU A 37 -11.12 3.38 -2.10
N ARG A 38 -11.56 4.64 -2.08
CA ARG A 38 -12.47 5.17 -3.10
C ARG A 38 -11.81 5.49 -4.44
N LYS A 39 -10.50 5.79 -4.43
CA LYS A 39 -9.77 6.20 -5.64
C LYS A 39 -8.83 5.13 -6.19
N VAL A 40 -8.46 4.16 -5.37
CA VAL A 40 -7.52 3.10 -5.78
C VAL A 40 -8.21 1.75 -5.71
N LEU A 41 -8.61 1.28 -4.52
CA LEU A 41 -9.08 -0.10 -4.36
C LEU A 41 -10.43 -0.37 -5.04
N LEU A 42 -11.32 0.62 -5.07
CA LEU A 42 -12.63 0.53 -5.73
C LEU A 42 -12.60 1.02 -7.18
N ASP A 43 -11.43 1.38 -7.73
CA ASP A 43 -11.33 1.66 -9.16
C ASP A 43 -11.59 0.34 -9.94
N PRO A 44 -12.48 0.32 -10.95
CA PRO A 44 -12.74 -0.88 -11.75
C PRO A 44 -11.51 -1.44 -12.46
N ASN A 45 -10.46 -0.64 -12.64
CA ASN A 45 -9.20 -1.04 -13.25
C ASN A 45 -8.16 -1.48 -12.21
N PHE A 46 -8.50 -1.49 -10.92
CA PHE A 46 -7.57 -1.93 -9.89
C PHE A 46 -7.27 -3.42 -10.03
N ASP A 47 -5.98 -3.72 -10.22
CA ASP A 47 -5.46 -5.07 -10.18
C ASP A 47 -4.44 -5.17 -9.03
N LYS A 48 -4.75 -6.04 -8.06
CA LYS A 48 -3.87 -6.32 -6.91
C LYS A 48 -2.48 -6.78 -7.33
N SER A 49 -2.34 -7.41 -8.50
CA SER A 49 -1.05 -7.87 -9.01
C SER A 49 -0.13 -6.70 -9.35
N GLY A 50 -0.69 -5.54 -9.67
CA GLY A 50 0.03 -4.29 -9.99
C GLY A 50 0.51 -3.52 -8.76
N LEU A 51 -0.10 -3.72 -7.59
CA LEU A 51 0.33 -3.09 -6.34
C LEU A 51 1.30 -4.02 -5.60
N LYS A 52 2.60 -3.76 -5.72
CA LYS A 52 3.66 -4.55 -5.07
C LYS A 52 4.01 -3.98 -3.70
N ILE A 53 4.12 -4.86 -2.72
CA ILE A 53 4.56 -4.57 -1.36
C ILE A 53 5.97 -5.13 -1.18
N ALA A 54 6.89 -4.29 -0.69
CA ALA A 54 8.21 -4.70 -0.27
C ALA A 54 8.29 -4.64 1.25
N GLU A 55 8.58 -5.77 1.88
CA GLU A 55 8.64 -5.90 3.34
C GLU A 55 9.82 -6.77 3.75
N TYR A 56 10.30 -6.59 4.99
CA TYR A 56 11.31 -7.47 5.57
C TYR A 56 10.60 -8.53 6.41
N ASN A 57 10.92 -9.80 6.15
CA ASN A 57 10.53 -10.95 6.98
C ASN A 57 11.52 -11.19 8.12
#